data_AF-A0A1T4W4G7-F1
#
_entry.id   AF-A0A1T4W4G7-F1
#
_cell.length_a   1.000
_cell.length_b   1.000
_cell.length_c   1.000
_cell.angle_alpha   90.00
_cell.angle_beta   90.00
_cell.angle_gamma   90.00
#
_symmetry.space_group_name_H-M   'P 1'
#
loop_
_entity.id
_entity.type
_entity.pdbx_description
1 polymer ?
#
loop_
_entity_poly.entity_id
_entity_poly.type
_entity_poly.pdbx_seq_one_letter_code
_entity_poly.pdbx_strand_id
1 'polypeptide(L)'
;MLKNKNINDNYTARQLKLPLVIEKIINISDPVYTFCDVMDHIDLTPYFVEGKGYKTGRPRCDAEKLLKVILFAFMENGYCSLREIE
;
A
#
# COMPACT_ATOMS: atom_id res chain seq x y z
N MET A 1 -28.82 30.93 3.52
CA MET A 1 -28.41 29.76 2.69
C MET A 1 -27.02 29.36 3.17
N LEU A 2 -26.67 28.14 3.58
CA LEU A 2 -27.34 26.83 3.68
C LEU A 2 -27.27 26.34 5.14
N LYS A 3 -28.30 25.61 5.57
CA LYS A 3 -28.33 24.88 6.85
C LYS A 3 -27.29 23.76 6.80
N ASN A 4 -26.43 23.66 7.82
CA ASN A 4 -25.60 22.50 8.11
C ASN A 4 -26.52 21.29 8.34
N LYS A 5 -26.86 20.58 7.27
CA LYS A 5 -27.71 19.39 7.34
C LYS A 5 -26.82 18.15 7.43
N ASN A 6 -26.80 17.59 8.64
CA ASN A 6 -26.96 16.16 8.87
C ASN A 6 -25.84 15.24 8.36
N ILE A 7 -24.59 15.55 8.67
CA ILE A 7 -23.52 14.53 8.58
C ILE A 7 -23.67 13.50 9.71
N ASN A 8 -24.13 13.94 10.90
CA ASN A 8 -24.30 13.06 12.06
C ASN A 8 -25.51 12.12 11.96
N ASP A 9 -26.57 12.49 11.24
CA ASP A 9 -27.80 11.65 11.18
C ASP A 9 -27.68 10.46 10.21
N ASN A 10 -26.69 10.49 9.31
CA ASN A 10 -26.46 9.44 8.29
C ASN A 10 -25.28 8.52 8.63
N TYR A 11 -24.64 8.69 9.79
CA TYR A 11 -23.55 7.82 10.23
C TYR A 11 -24.12 6.57 10.91
N THR A 12 -24.27 5.49 10.15
CA THR A 12 -24.44 4.16 10.73
C THR A 12 -23.05 3.57 10.97
N ALA A 13 -22.66 3.40 12.23
CA ALA A 13 -21.47 2.64 12.58
C ALA A 13 -21.65 1.18 12.17
N ARG A 14 -21.34 0.86 10.91
CA ARG A 14 -21.23 -0.53 10.46
C ARG A 14 -19.92 -1.07 11.02
N GLN A 15 -20.01 -1.82 12.11
CA GLN A 15 -18.88 -2.53 12.65
C GLN A 15 -18.45 -3.60 11.63
N LEU A 16 -17.36 -3.32 10.92
CA LEU A 16 -16.70 -4.33 10.09
C LEU A 16 -16.15 -5.41 11.03
N LYS A 17 -16.74 -6.61 10.98
CA LYS A 17 -16.09 -7.80 11.54
C LYS A 17 -15.03 -8.21 10.53
N LEU A 18 -13.76 -7.98 10.86
CA LEU A 18 -12.67 -8.52 10.08
C LEU A 18 -12.64 -10.04 10.30
N PRO A 19 -12.84 -10.86 9.26
CA PRO A 19 -12.73 -12.31 9.39
C PRO A 19 -11.23 -12.67 9.47
N LEU A 20 -10.67 -12.55 10.67
CA LEU A 20 -9.29 -12.95 10.95
C LEU A 20 -9.29 -14.42 11.36
N VAL A 21 -8.60 -15.25 10.57
CA VAL A 21 -8.28 -16.62 10.98
C VAL A 21 -6.97 -16.55 11.77
N ILE A 22 -7.08 -16.40 13.09
CA ILE A 22 -5.92 -16.20 14.00
C ILE A 22 -4.97 -17.42 13.96
N GLU A 23 -5.49 -18.59 13.61
CA GLU A 23 -4.70 -19.83 13.45
C GLU A 23 -3.74 -19.79 12.26
N LYS A 24 -3.96 -18.89 11.28
CA LYS A 24 -3.12 -18.80 10.09
C LYS A 24 -1.88 -17.96 10.38
N ILE A 25 -0.84 -18.62 10.86
CA ILE A 25 0.48 -18.03 11.10
C ILE A 25 1.21 -17.91 9.76
N ILE A 26 1.82 -16.74 9.50
CA ILE A 26 2.69 -16.53 8.34
C ILE A 26 4.03 -17.20 8.64
N ASN A 27 4.54 -17.99 7.69
CA ASN A 27 5.84 -18.61 7.84
C ASN A 27 6.92 -17.53 7.85
N ILE A 28 7.94 -17.68 8.70
CA ILE A 28 9.10 -16.77 8.74
C ILE A 28 9.82 -16.74 7.39
N SER A 29 9.79 -17.85 6.64
CA SER A 29 10.36 -17.92 5.28
C SER A 29 9.39 -17.48 4.18
N ASP A 30 8.26 -16.84 4.51
CA ASP A 30 7.36 -16.30 3.51
C ASP A 30 8.06 -15.20 2.71
N PRO A 31 8.06 -15.27 1.36
CA PRO A 31 8.82 -14.33 0.52
C PRO A 31 8.29 -12.91 0.63
N VAL A 32 6.98 -12.72 0.83
CA VAL A 32 6.38 -11.39 0.98
C VAL A 32 6.74 -10.80 2.34
N TYR A 33 6.64 -11.61 3.40
CA TYR A 33 6.99 -11.17 4.75
C TYR A 33 8.46 -10.80 4.88
N THR A 34 9.37 -11.69 4.44
CA THR A 34 10.81 -11.45 4.48
C THR A 34 11.22 -10.26 3.63
N PHE A 35 10.62 -10.08 2.45
CA PHE A 35 10.86 -8.92 1.60
C PHE A 35 10.43 -7.62 2.28
N CYS A 36 9.22 -7.57 2.84
CA CYS A 36 8.73 -6.39 3.56
C CYS A 36 9.65 -6.03 4.74
N ASP A 37 10.06 -7.03 5.53
CA ASP A 37 10.97 -6.84 6.66
C ASP A 37 12.28 -6.20 6.19
N VAL A 38 12.92 -6.72 5.14
CA VAL A 38 14.15 -6.14 4.60
C VAL A 38 13.93 -4.72 4.05
N MET A 39 12.85 -4.50 3.28
CA MET A 39 12.56 -3.19 2.69
C MET A 39 12.24 -2.12 3.75
N ASP A 40 11.63 -2.50 4.87
CA ASP A 40 11.31 -1.58 5.98
C ASP A 40 12.57 -1.04 6.68
N HIS A 41 13.71 -1.73 6.54
CA HIS A 41 14.99 -1.29 7.08
C HIS A 41 15.80 -0.42 6.11
N ILE A 42 15.33 -0.25 4.87
CA ILE A 42 15.99 0.55 3.84
C ILE A 42 15.30 1.92 3.74
N ASP A 43 16.09 2.98 3.72
CA ASP A 43 15.56 4.32 3.47
C ASP A 43 15.17 4.50 1.99
N LEU A 44 13.86 4.55 1.73
CA LEU A 44 13.31 4.77 0.39
C LEU A 44 13.09 6.24 0.04
N THR A 45 13.26 7.15 1.02
CA THR A 45 13.05 8.60 0.85
C THR A 45 13.78 9.19 -0.38
N PRO A 46 15.06 8.82 -0.65
CA PRO A 46 15.80 9.37 -1.79
C PRO A 46 15.19 9.05 -3.17
N TYR A 47 14.32 8.04 -3.27
CA TYR A 47 13.67 7.66 -4.52
C TYR A 47 12.35 8.41 -4.76
N PHE A 48 11.88 9.19 -3.79
CA PHE A 48 10.68 10.00 -3.92
C PHE A 48 11.02 11.47 -4.19
N VAL A 49 10.19 12.12 -5.02
CA VAL A 49 10.34 13.54 -5.32
C VAL A 49 9.71 14.37 -4.20
N GLU A 50 10.53 15.08 -3.42
CA GLU A 50 10.06 15.95 -2.32
C GLU A 50 9.57 17.34 -2.78
N GLY A 51 9.63 17.63 -4.09
CA GLY A 51 9.33 18.95 -4.65
C GLY A 51 7.83 19.29 -4.75
N LYS A 52 7.46 20.52 -4.35
CA LYS A 52 6.12 21.08 -4.59
C LYS A 52 5.88 21.25 -6.10
N GLY A 53 5.05 20.39 -6.68
CA GLY A 53 4.57 20.53 -8.06
C GLY A 53 4.47 19.24 -8.85
N TYR A 54 5.17 18.18 -8.43
CA TYR A 54 5.22 16.91 -9.14
C TYR A 54 4.59 15.80 -8.30
N LYS A 55 3.25 15.76 -8.26
CA LYS A 55 2.53 14.61 -7.72
C LYS A 55 2.50 13.52 -8.79
N THR A 56 3.55 12.72 -8.87
CA THR A 56 3.58 11.54 -9.74
C THR A 56 2.75 10.43 -9.09
N GLY A 57 1.87 9.79 -9.85
CA GLY A 57 1.03 8.69 -9.38
C GLY A 57 -0.41 9.08 -9.04
N ARG A 58 -1.21 8.08 -8.63
CA ARG A 58 -2.65 8.25 -8.38
C ARG A 58 -2.88 8.90 -7.00
N PRO A 59 -3.78 9.91 -6.86
CA PRO A 59 -3.98 10.69 -5.61
C PRO A 59 -4.43 9.93 -4.33
N ARG A 60 -4.40 8.60 -4.32
CA ARG A 60 -4.79 7.72 -3.20
C ARG A 60 -3.94 6.45 -3.11
N CYS A 61 -2.94 6.32 -3.99
CA CYS A 61 -2.02 5.20 -3.95
C CYS A 61 -0.87 5.57 -3.03
N ASP A 62 -0.55 4.69 -2.11
CA ASP A 62 0.60 4.84 -1.24
C ASP A 62 1.87 4.60 -2.07
N ALA A 63 2.68 5.65 -2.23
CA ALA A 63 3.85 5.64 -3.10
C ALA A 63 4.90 4.63 -2.63
N GLU A 64 5.03 4.45 -1.31
CA GLU A 64 5.97 3.51 -0.71
C GLU A 64 5.53 2.07 -0.95
N LYS A 65 4.25 1.77 -0.69
CA LYS A 65 3.70 0.45 -0.98
C LYS A 65 3.79 0.10 -2.47
N LEU A 66 3.53 1.07 -3.35
CA LEU A 66 3.62 0.87 -4.78
C LEU A 66 5.05 0.51 -5.20
N LEU A 67 6.05 1.26 -4.70
CA LEU A 67 7.45 0.98 -4.98
C LEU A 67 7.85 -0.42 -4.48
N LYS A 68 7.44 -0.80 -3.26
CA LYS A 68 7.69 -2.14 -2.70
C LYS A 68 7.10 -3.25 -3.59
N VAL A 69 5.86 -3.11 -4.05
CA VAL A 69 5.23 -4.10 -4.95
C VAL A 69 5.97 -4.22 -6.28
N ILE A 70 6.39 -3.11 -6.87
CA ILE A 70 7.16 -3.09 -8.11
C ILE A 70 8.51 -3.80 -7.93
N LEU A 71 9.23 -3.49 -6.85
CA LEU A 71 10.51 -4.11 -6.52
C LEU A 71 10.36 -5.62 -6.26
N PHE A 72 9.29 -6.03 -5.57
CA PHE A 72 8.99 -7.44 -5.35
C PHE A 72 8.75 -8.18 -6.67
N ALA A 73 7.97 -7.59 -7.59
CA ALA A 73 7.73 -8.18 -8.91
C ALA A 73 9.02 -8.28 -9.75
N PHE A 74 9.90 -7.30 -9.67
CA PHE A 74 11.22 -7.35 -10.32
C PHE A 74 12.16 -8.40 -9.69
N MET A 75 12.06 -8.64 -8.38
CA MET A 75 12.82 -9.69 -7.72
C MET A 75 12.42 -11.08 -8.24
N GLU A 76 11.13 -11.32 -8.49
CA GLU A 76 10.64 -12.61 -8.99
C GLU A 76 10.87 -12.81 -10.49
N ASN A 77 10.60 -11.79 -11.30
CA ASN A 77 10.53 -11.92 -12.77
C ASN A 77 11.71 -11.26 -13.52
N GLY A 78 12.64 -10.63 -12.79
CA GLY A 78 13.70 -9.82 -13.41
C GLY A 78 13.15 -8.58 -14.13
N TYR A 79 13.94 -7.98 -15.01
CA TYR A 79 13.49 -6.81 -15.80
C TYR A 79 12.42 -7.21 -16.82
N CYS A 80 11.16 -6.99 -16.44
CA CYS A 80 9.97 -7.36 -17.19
C CYS A 80 9.08 -6.11 -17.36
N SER A 81 8.31 -6.04 -18.45
CA SER A 81 7.41 -4.91 -18.70
C SER A 81 6.33 -4.85 -17.61
N LEU A 82 5.95 -3.66 -17.13
CA LEU A 82 4.82 -3.52 -16.18
C LEU A 82 3.54 -4.18 -16.71
N ARG A 83 3.34 -4.19 -18.03
CA ARG A 83 2.18 -4.83 -18.67
C ARG A 83 2.19 -6.36 -18.58
N GLU A 84 3.35 -6.96 -18.38
CA GLU A 84 3.50 -8.41 -18.18
C GLU A 84 3.34 -8.81 -16.70
N ILE A 85 3.36 -7.82 -15.79
CA ILE A 85 3.26 -7.97 -14.33
C ILE A 85 1.83 -7.66 -13.81
N GLU A 86 1.08 -6.79 -14.51
CA GLU A 86 -0.35 -6.49 -14.24
C GLU A 86 -1.29 -7.69 -14.47
#